data_AF-A0A938TZM1-F1
#
_entry.id   AF-A0A938TZM1-F1
#
_cell.length_a   1.000
_cell.length_b   1.000
_cell.length_c   1.000
_cell.angle_alpha   90.00
_cell.angle_beta   90.00
_cell.angle_gamma   90.00
#
_symmetry.space_group_name_H-M   'P 1'
#
loop_
_entity.id
_entity.type
_entity.pdbx_description
1 polymer ?
#
loop_
_entity_poly.entity_id
_entity_poly.type
_entity_poly.pdbx_seq_one_letter_code
_entity_poly.pdbx_strand_id
1 'polypeptide(L)'
;MFRTMLTIKDKCWHYEDEVRMIRKTFGIVPINKSYLQHVCFGLDIAESEIRLIKEIIEKFNYDVHFSRIQRTQDDFGIRAVDIV
;
A
#
# COMPACT_ATOMS: atom_id res chain seq x y z
N MET A 1 -1.49 6.20 24.37
CA MET A 1 -0.86 4.86 24.57
C MET A 1 -1.60 3.85 23.70
N PHE A 2 -0.90 3.17 22.80
CA PHE A 2 -1.47 2.11 21.97
C PHE A 2 -1.44 0.77 22.72
N ARG A 3 -2.39 -0.12 22.45
CA ARG A 3 -2.27 -1.54 22.80
C ARG A 3 -2.17 -2.34 21.51
N THR A 4 -1.11 -3.09 21.36
CA THR A 4 -0.93 -4.04 20.25
C THR A 4 -1.69 -5.31 20.58
N MET A 5 -2.63 -5.71 19.72
CA MET A 5 -3.24 -7.03 19.76
C MET A 5 -2.68 -7.88 18.62
N LEU A 6 -2.15 -9.04 19.00
CA LEU A 6 -1.78 -10.09 18.08
C LEU A 6 -3.01 -10.99 17.89
N THR A 7 -3.46 -11.14 16.66
CA THR A 7 -4.52 -12.09 16.32
C THR A 7 -3.89 -13.30 15.66
N ILE A 8 -4.18 -14.50 16.17
CA ILE A 8 -3.71 -15.74 15.57
C ILE A 8 -4.51 -15.94 14.27
N LYS A 9 -3.82 -15.93 13.13
CA LYS A 9 -4.40 -16.41 11.86
C LYS A 9 -4.30 -17.93 11.78
N ASP A 10 -5.13 -18.53 10.94
CA ASP A 10 -5.07 -19.96 10.65
C ASP A 10 -3.69 -20.33 10.05
N LYS A 11 -3.27 -21.59 10.18
CA LYS A 11 -1.95 -22.10 9.78
C LYS A 11 -1.57 -21.77 8.34
N CYS A 12 -2.55 -21.64 7.45
CA CYS A 12 -2.32 -21.30 6.05
C CYS A 12 -1.78 -19.88 5.83
N TRP A 13 -1.86 -18.99 6.82
CA TRP A 13 -1.39 -17.59 6.74
C TRP A 13 -0.12 -17.32 7.57
N HIS A 14 0.64 -18.35 7.91
CA HIS A 14 1.83 -18.23 8.77
C HIS A 14 2.94 -17.31 8.23
N TYR A 15 2.88 -16.94 6.94
CA TYR A 15 3.81 -16.01 6.31
C TYR A 15 3.39 -14.54 6.48
N GLU A 16 2.21 -14.27 7.05
CA GLU A 16 1.72 -12.91 7.31
C GLU A 16 1.73 -12.59 8.81
N ASP A 17 2.48 -11.56 9.20
CA ASP A 17 2.38 -10.95 10.52
C ASP A 17 1.35 -9.81 10.50
N GLU A 18 0.09 -10.12 10.84
CA GLU A 18 -0.95 -9.10 11.01
C GLU A 18 -1.11 -8.73 12.49
N VAL A 19 -1.01 -7.43 12.79
CA VAL A 19 -1.26 -6.88 14.12
C VAL A 19 -2.33 -5.79 14.06
N ARG A 20 -3.23 -5.77 15.04
CA ARG A 20 -4.22 -4.71 15.17
C ARG A 20 -3.86 -3.79 16.33
N MET A 21 -3.78 -2.50 16.04
CA MET A 21 -3.59 -1.48 17.07
C MET A 21 -4.95 -0.99 17.57
N ILE A 22 -5.23 -1.21 18.86
CA ILE A 22 -6.47 -0.72 19.49
C ILE A 22 -6.14 0.51 20.32
N ARG A 23 -6.95 1.57 20.13
CA ARG A 23 -6.87 2.83 20.86
C ARG A 23 -8.08 3.01 21.77
N LYS A 24 -7.86 3.66 22.91
CA LYS A 24 -8.93 4.02 23.87
C LYS A 24 -9.77 5.22 23.43
N THR A 25 -9.24 6.05 22.52
CA THR A 25 -9.87 7.30 22.07
C THR A 25 -10.12 7.27 20.57
N PHE A 26 -11.28 7.80 20.17
CA PHE A 26 -11.66 7.99 18.77
C PHE A 26 -11.03 9.27 18.20
N GLY A 27 -10.88 9.35 16.87
CA GLY A 27 -10.41 10.55 16.18
C GLY A 27 -9.40 10.27 15.08
N ILE A 28 -9.07 11.31 14.31
CA ILE A 28 -8.09 11.25 13.22
C ILE A 28 -6.70 10.97 13.80
N VAL A 29 -6.02 9.97 13.24
CA VAL A 29 -4.63 9.67 13.57
C VAL A 29 -3.75 10.28 12.50
N PRO A 30 -2.87 11.25 12.83
CA PRO A 30 -1.89 11.70 11.88
C PRO A 30 -0.92 10.55 11.58
N ILE A 31 -0.92 10.10 10.33
CA ILE A 31 0.06 9.15 9.81
C ILE A 31 1.19 9.98 9.22
N ASN A 32 2.44 9.65 9.56
CA ASN A 32 3.57 10.33 8.95
C ASN A 32 3.58 9.99 7.45
N LYS A 33 3.66 11.02 6.61
CA LYS A 33 3.68 10.85 5.14
C LYS A 33 4.83 9.95 4.68
N SER A 34 5.94 9.93 5.41
CA SER A 34 7.09 9.06 5.12
C SER A 34 6.79 7.55 5.28
N TYR A 35 5.65 7.19 5.85
CA TYR A 35 5.23 5.78 5.96
C TYR A 35 4.61 5.26 4.67
N LEU A 36 4.13 6.14 3.79
CA LEU A 36 3.78 5.73 2.43
C LEU A 36 5.07 5.75 1.60
N GLN A 37 5.52 4.58 1.14
CA GLN A 37 6.76 4.43 0.38
C GLN A 37 6.53 4.03 -1.08
N HIS A 38 5.41 3.35 -1.37
CA HIS A 38 5.11 2.81 -2.70
C HIS A 38 3.63 2.93 -3.02
N VAL A 39 3.31 3.42 -4.21
CA VAL A 39 1.99 3.31 -4.83
C VAL A 39 2.10 2.34 -6.00
N CYS A 40 1.32 1.25 -5.95
CA CYS A 40 1.28 0.24 -6.99
C CYS A 40 -0.08 0.26 -7.68
N PHE A 41 -0.09 0.51 -8.99
CA PHE A 41 -1.29 0.57 -9.81
C PHE A 41 -1.66 -0.80 -10.37
N GLY A 42 -2.96 -1.10 -10.42
CA GLY A 42 -3.48 -2.38 -10.94
C GLY A 42 -3.28 -2.56 -12.45
N LEU A 43 -3.64 -3.75 -12.95
CA LEU A 43 -3.50 -4.12 -14.37
C LEU A 43 -4.29 -3.18 -15.31
N ASP A 44 -5.57 -2.98 -15.01
CA ASP A 44 -6.56 -2.34 -15.89
C ASP A 44 -6.82 -0.87 -15.54
N ILE A 45 -5.90 -0.20 -14.85
CA ILE A 45 -6.08 1.21 -14.48
C ILE A 45 -5.93 2.12 -15.70
N ALA A 46 -6.75 3.17 -15.77
CA ALA A 46 -6.64 4.16 -16.83
C ALA A 46 -5.45 5.12 -16.58
N GLU A 47 -4.77 5.54 -17.66
CA GLU A 47 -3.66 6.50 -17.57
C GLU A 47 -4.08 7.84 -16.95
N SER A 48 -5.33 8.26 -17.15
CA SER A 48 -5.89 9.46 -16.51
C SER A 48 -5.96 9.34 -15.00
N GLU A 49 -6.22 8.15 -14.46
CA GLU A 49 -6.28 7.91 -13.03
C GLU A 49 -4.87 7.86 -12.43
N ILE A 50 -3.92 7.23 -13.12
CA ILE A 50 -2.49 7.26 -12.74
C ILE A 50 -2.02 8.72 -12.60
N ARG A 51 -2.30 9.55 -13.61
CA ARG A 51 -1.93 10.98 -13.61
C ARG A 51 -2.57 11.73 -12.44
N LEU A 52 -3.86 11.55 -12.21
CA LEU A 52 -4.57 12.17 -11.09
C LEU A 52 -3.91 11.81 -9.74
N ILE A 53 -3.56 10.54 -9.54
CA ILE A 53 -2.90 10.11 -8.31
C ILE A 53 -1.50 10.72 -8.20
N LYS A 54 -0.70 10.73 -9.27
CA LYS A 54 0.62 11.38 -9.28
C LYS A 54 0.52 12.86 -8.89
N GLU A 55 -0.42 13.60 -9.49
CA GLU A 55 -0.66 15.01 -9.17
C GLU A 55 -1.03 15.22 -7.69
N ILE A 56 -1.85 14.33 -7.11
CA ILE A 56 -2.21 14.40 -5.69
C ILE A 56 -0.98 14.17 -4.81
N ILE A 57 -0.20 13.12 -5.09
CA ILE A 57 1.02 12.79 -4.33
C ILE A 57 2.01 13.96 -4.36
N GLU A 58 2.26 14.53 -5.53
CA GLU A 58 3.15 15.68 -5.72
C GLU A 58 2.62 16.92 -4.99
N LYS A 59 1.33 17.26 -5.15
CA LYS A 59 0.69 18.40 -4.48
C LYS A 59 0.82 18.36 -2.96
N PHE A 60 0.85 17.15 -2.39
CA PHE A 60 0.98 16.97 -0.94
C PHE A 60 2.42 16.61 -0.50
N ASN A 61 3.42 16.69 -1.39
CA ASN A 61 4.83 16.41 -1.11
C ASN A 61 5.06 15.04 -0.48
N TYR A 62 4.42 14.00 -1.02
CA TYR A 62 4.75 12.63 -0.69
C TYR A 62 5.96 12.18 -1.51
N ASP A 63 6.91 11.51 -0.86
CA ASP A 63 8.06 10.89 -1.50
C ASP A 63 7.78 9.38 -1.62
N VAL A 64 7.34 8.95 -2.81
CA VAL A 64 6.87 7.59 -3.06
C VAL A 64 7.39 7.07 -4.39
N HIS A 65 7.69 5.78 -4.43
CA HIS A 65 7.90 5.07 -5.68
C HIS A 65 6.55 4.76 -6.33
N PHE A 66 6.54 4.71 -7.67
CA PHE A 66 5.37 4.32 -8.45
C PHE A 66 5.68 3.06 -9.24
N SER A 67 4.79 2.08 -9.17
CA SER A 67 4.85 0.89 -10.03
C SER A 67 3.48 0.57 -10.60
N ARG A 68 3.44 -0.22 -11.67
CA ARG A 68 2.22 -0.83 -12.21
C ARG A 68 2.40 -2.31 -12.34
N ILE A 69 1.35 -3.03 -11.96
CA ILE A 69 1.26 -4.45 -12.22
C ILE A 69 1.09 -4.69 -13.72
N GLN A 70 1.89 -5.59 -14.26
CA GLN A 70 1.80 -6.09 -15.63
C GLN A 70 1.64 -7.61 -15.61
N ARG A 71 0.99 -8.17 -16.63
CA ARG A 71 0.94 -9.62 -16.82
C ARG A 71 2.28 -10.14 -17.31
N THR A 72 2.70 -11.27 -16.76
CA THR A 72 3.94 -11.95 -17.11
C THR A 72 3.66 -13.41 -17.48
N GLN A 73 4.64 -14.07 -18.11
CA GLN A 73 4.60 -15.51 -18.39
C GLN A 73 5.32 -16.34 -17.31
N ASP A 74 5.70 -15.74 -16.18
CA ASP A 74 6.29 -16.46 -15.06
C ASP A 74 5.22 -17.16 -14.21
N ASP A 75 5.65 -18.00 -13.27
CA ASP A 75 4.79 -18.85 -12.44
C ASP A 75 3.74 -18.07 -11.63
N PHE A 76 3.95 -16.77 -11.41
CA PHE A 76 3.05 -15.88 -10.68
C PHE A 76 2.09 -15.10 -11.59
N GLY A 77 2.37 -15.03 -12.90
CA GLY A 77 1.51 -14.43 -13.92
C GLY A 77 1.39 -12.91 -13.87
N ILE A 78 1.96 -12.25 -12.85
CA ILE A 78 2.01 -10.80 -12.70
C ILE A 78 3.32 -10.31 -12.09
N ARG A 79 3.72 -9.09 -12.44
CA ARG A 79 4.90 -8.41 -11.87
C ARG A 79 4.67 -6.91 -11.73
N ALA A 80 5.19 -6.33 -10.65
CA ALA A 80 5.28 -4.87 -10.50
C ALA A 80 6.45 -4.33 -11.32
N VAL A 81 6.18 -3.35 -12.18
CA VAL A 81 7.17 -2.65 -13.02
C VAL A 81 7.14 -1.18 -12.67
N ASP A 82 8.31 -0.58 -12.46
CA ASP A 82 8.43 0.84 -12.13
C ASP A 82 7.87 1.74 -13.24
N ILE A 83 7.21 2.82 -12.84
CA ILE A 83 6.71 3.84 -13.76
C ILE A 83 7.30 5.18 -13.35
N VAL A 84 8.10 5.75 -14.25
CA VAL A 84 8.64 7.12 -14.12
C VAL A 84 7.49 8.12 -14.11
#